data_AF-W7W771-F1
#
_entry.id   AF-W7W771-F1
#
_cell.length_a   1.000
_cell.length_b   1.000
_cell.length_c   1.000
_cell.angle_alpha   90.00
_cell.angle_beta   90.00
_cell.angle_gamma   90.00
#
_symmetry.space_group_name_H-M   'P 1'
#
loop_
_entity.id
_entity.type
_entity.pdbx_description
1 polymer ?
#
loop_
_entity_poly.entity_id
_entity_poly.type
_entity_poly.pdbx_seq_one_letter_code
_entity_poly.pdbx_strand_id
1 'polypeptide(L)'
;MPDAATAIALTADQLGRADFDTAATGGDGPHKRLASLSASAIALSKKFLPDGEHPPGLLQRLGAQTVVAATVRAIQLLGRQFVLGQSIAEALGEARSQRQAQPQLRFSFDMLGEGARTAHDAQRYLRSYRDAIAAIAATAVAGAGPEANDGISIKLSALFPRYEDAQRARVFAELLPRVLGLIDDAAAADVNLTVDAEESDRLELSLELIDAAAAHIAARHPRWRGFGLAIQAYQTRAEECVHEVARIARHHGLRFMVRLVKGAYWDGEIKRAQELGLAAYPVFTHKHHTDISYLACAKALLDHADVIYPQFATHNAGTVAAIVQMARVRGTPFELQRLHGMGEGVYREVSRYTPPAPPAQAGACRCASTRRSASTATCWPTWCAACWRTAPTRRSCTSWPTRRSMSTRCSRRRCRPRPSRASRRRCCSTAARVATRWAST
;
A
#
# COMPACT_ATOMS: atom_id res chain seq x y z
N MET A 1 26.25 -6.44 -8.19
CA MET A 1 27.24 -7.31 -8.85
C MET A 1 28.23 -7.79 -7.79
N PRO A 2 28.30 -9.11 -7.53
CA PRO A 2 29.00 -9.65 -6.38
C PRO A 2 30.52 -9.75 -6.55
N ASP A 3 31.04 -9.90 -7.79
CA ASP A 3 32.47 -9.89 -8.05
C ASP A 3 32.88 -8.67 -8.89
N ALA A 4 34.02 -8.09 -8.53
CA ALA A 4 34.52 -6.87 -9.14
C ALA A 4 34.92 -7.09 -10.61
N ALA A 5 35.37 -8.30 -10.98
CA ALA A 5 35.81 -8.59 -12.34
C ALA A 5 34.64 -8.53 -13.33
N THR A 6 33.49 -9.11 -12.99
CA THR A 6 32.26 -9.05 -13.79
C THR A 6 31.68 -7.64 -13.83
N ALA A 7 31.73 -6.91 -12.71
CA ALA A 7 31.30 -5.50 -12.69
C ALA A 7 32.17 -4.63 -13.61
N ILE A 8 33.49 -4.85 -13.62
CA ILE A 8 34.44 -4.15 -14.49
C ILE A 8 34.18 -4.51 -15.96
N ALA A 9 34.03 -5.79 -16.28
CA ALA A 9 33.78 -6.26 -17.65
C ALA A 9 32.48 -5.69 -18.21
N LEU A 10 31.40 -5.71 -17.42
CA LEU A 10 30.10 -5.15 -17.81
C LEU A 10 30.15 -3.63 -17.93
N THR A 11 30.81 -2.94 -17.00
CA THR A 11 30.91 -1.48 -17.01
C THR A 11 31.76 -1.00 -18.19
N ALA A 12 32.86 -1.69 -18.51
CA ALA A 12 33.68 -1.38 -19.67
C ALA A 12 32.96 -1.66 -21.01
N ASP A 13 32.23 -2.79 -21.12
CA ASP A 13 31.48 -3.16 -22.33
C ASP A 13 30.27 -2.23 -22.58
N GLN A 14 29.54 -1.85 -21.53
CA GLN A 14 28.34 -0.99 -21.65
C GLN A 14 28.70 0.50 -21.78
N LEU A 15 29.73 0.99 -21.08
CA LEU A 15 30.15 2.40 -21.21
C LEU A 15 30.99 2.66 -22.47
N GLY A 16 31.71 1.65 -22.97
CA GLY A 16 32.46 1.76 -24.23
C GLY A 16 31.59 1.81 -25.49
N ARG A 17 30.34 1.31 -25.40
CA ARG A 17 29.38 1.29 -26.52
C ARG A 17 28.37 2.44 -26.51
N ALA A 18 28.27 3.19 -25.42
CA ALA A 18 27.20 4.16 -25.23
C ALA A 18 27.65 5.59 -25.52
N ASP A 19 27.02 6.19 -26.53
CA ASP A 19 27.17 7.59 -26.89
C ASP A 19 26.14 8.43 -26.13
N PHE A 20 26.53 8.88 -24.94
CA PHE A 20 25.64 9.59 -23.99
C PHE A 20 25.53 11.10 -24.22
N ASP A 21 26.13 11.63 -25.29
CA ASP A 21 26.17 13.08 -25.55
C ASP A 21 24.79 13.70 -25.86
N THR A 22 23.76 12.89 -26.04
CA THR A 22 22.40 13.34 -26.40
C THR A 22 21.38 13.34 -25.25
N ALA A 23 21.71 12.81 -24.06
CA ALA A 23 20.74 12.63 -22.98
C ALA A 23 20.66 13.78 -21.95
N ALA A 24 21.45 14.85 -22.10
CA ALA A 24 21.60 15.89 -21.09
C ALA A 24 20.73 17.16 -21.29
N THR A 25 19.89 17.22 -22.34
CA THR A 25 19.18 18.45 -22.74
C THR A 25 17.65 18.31 -22.67
N GLY A 26 17.10 18.21 -21.45
CA GLY A 26 15.66 18.39 -21.28
C GLY A 26 15.09 18.07 -19.90
N GLY A 27 14.83 19.10 -19.09
CA GLY A 27 13.96 19.01 -17.90
C GLY A 27 14.65 19.35 -16.57
N ASP A 28 14.16 20.41 -15.91
CA ASP A 28 14.62 20.80 -14.57
C ASP A 28 13.90 19.99 -13.48
N GLY A 29 14.66 19.18 -12.73
CA GLY A 29 14.17 18.40 -11.60
C GLY A 29 15.28 17.72 -10.80
N PRO A 30 14.97 17.14 -9.61
CA PRO A 30 15.93 16.43 -8.75
C PRO A 30 16.63 15.24 -9.45
N HIS A 31 16.05 14.75 -10.54
CA HIS A 31 16.67 13.79 -11.47
C HIS A 31 17.97 14.32 -12.09
N LYS A 32 18.16 15.64 -12.25
CA LYS A 32 19.38 16.24 -12.81
C LYS A 32 20.59 16.10 -11.89
N ARG A 33 20.41 16.05 -10.56
CA ARG A 33 21.52 15.84 -9.61
C ARG A 33 21.99 14.38 -9.59
N LEU A 34 21.05 13.44 -9.67
CA LEU A 34 21.37 12.02 -9.83
C LEU A 34 21.93 11.74 -11.22
N ALA A 35 21.34 12.30 -12.28
CA ALA A 35 21.83 12.20 -13.65
C ALA A 35 23.18 12.91 -13.82
N SER A 36 23.44 14.04 -13.16
CA SER A 36 24.75 14.71 -13.19
C SER A 36 25.80 13.95 -12.41
N LEU A 37 25.44 13.29 -11.31
CA LEU A 37 26.33 12.40 -10.56
C LEU A 37 26.64 11.13 -11.36
N SER A 38 25.64 10.54 -12.02
CA SER A 38 25.83 9.43 -12.96
C SER A 38 26.65 9.86 -14.18
N ALA A 39 26.38 11.02 -14.77
CA ALA A 39 27.15 11.56 -15.90
C ALA A 39 28.58 11.93 -15.50
N SER A 40 28.79 12.45 -14.29
CA SER A 40 30.13 12.73 -13.75
C SER A 40 30.88 11.46 -13.41
N ALA A 41 30.21 10.43 -12.90
CA ALA A 41 30.79 9.10 -12.70
C ALA A 41 31.14 8.44 -14.04
N ILE A 42 30.28 8.56 -15.06
CA ILE A 42 30.51 8.06 -16.43
C ILE A 42 31.66 8.82 -17.11
N ALA A 43 31.72 10.16 -16.99
CA ALA A 43 32.78 10.98 -17.55
C ALA A 43 34.12 10.70 -16.85
N LEU A 44 34.11 10.50 -15.53
CA LEU A 44 35.29 10.07 -14.78
C LEU A 44 35.71 8.66 -15.20
N SER A 45 34.78 7.73 -15.38
CA SER A 45 35.05 6.40 -15.92
C SER A 45 35.64 6.46 -17.34
N LYS A 46 35.10 7.27 -18.26
CA LYS A 46 35.67 7.48 -19.60
C LYS A 46 37.12 7.98 -19.55
N LYS A 47 37.46 8.88 -18.61
CA LYS A 47 38.82 9.43 -18.48
C LYS A 47 39.85 8.43 -17.94
N PHE A 48 39.40 7.32 -17.34
CA PHE A 48 40.25 6.28 -16.75
C PHE A 48 40.11 4.91 -17.44
N LEU A 49 39.24 4.78 -18.44
CA LEU A 49 39.11 3.58 -19.27
C LEU A 49 40.05 3.70 -20.49
N PRO A 50 40.64 2.59 -20.94
CA PRO A 50 41.59 2.60 -22.04
C PRO A 50 40.89 2.91 -23.38
N ASP A 51 41.47 3.81 -24.16
CA ASP A 51 41.17 3.92 -25.60
C ASP A 51 41.64 2.64 -26.29
N GLY A 52 40.77 2.07 -27.13
CA GLY A 52 40.78 0.68 -27.57
C GLY A 52 41.93 0.19 -28.46
N GLU A 53 43.13 0.79 -28.43
CA GLU A 53 44.25 0.38 -29.29
C GLU A 53 45.52 -0.12 -28.57
N HIS A 54 45.61 -0.04 -27.23
CA HIS A 54 46.75 -0.60 -26.48
C HIS A 54 46.34 -1.38 -25.22
N PRO A 55 47.02 -2.50 -24.88
CA PRO A 55 46.71 -3.26 -23.67
C PRO A 55 47.01 -2.41 -22.42
N PRO A 56 46.07 -2.27 -21.48
CA PRO A 56 46.22 -1.36 -20.34
C PRO A 56 47.38 -1.80 -19.45
N GLY A 57 48.29 -0.87 -19.15
CA GLY A 57 49.41 -1.10 -18.22
C GLY A 57 48.91 -1.47 -16.82
N LEU A 58 49.77 -2.14 -16.03
CA LEU A 58 49.44 -2.61 -14.68
C LEU A 58 48.84 -1.50 -13.78
N LEU A 59 49.42 -0.30 -13.84
CA LEU A 59 48.95 0.88 -13.10
C LEU A 59 47.54 1.33 -13.52
N GLN A 60 47.21 1.21 -14.80
CA GLN A 60 45.91 1.60 -15.35
C GLN A 60 44.83 0.56 -14.99
N ARG A 61 45.18 -0.73 -14.98
CA ARG A 61 44.30 -1.80 -14.49
C ARG A 61 43.99 -1.68 -13.00
N LEU A 62 45.01 -1.36 -12.18
CA LEU A 62 44.84 -1.10 -10.75
C LEU A 62 44.02 0.17 -10.48
N GLY A 63 44.21 1.22 -11.29
CA GLY A 63 43.41 2.46 -11.23
C GLY A 63 41.93 2.21 -11.55
N ALA A 64 41.64 1.52 -12.66
CA ALA A 64 40.28 1.17 -13.05
C ALA A 64 39.58 0.25 -12.02
N GLN A 65 40.29 -0.73 -11.46
CA GLN A 65 39.77 -1.59 -10.38
C GLN A 65 39.39 -0.77 -9.14
N THR A 66 40.22 0.21 -8.77
CA THR A 66 39.98 1.07 -7.61
C THR A 66 38.77 1.98 -7.83
N VAL A 67 38.64 2.59 -9.02
CA VAL A 67 37.50 3.46 -9.38
C VAL A 67 36.19 2.67 -9.42
N VAL A 68 36.18 1.46 -10.00
CA VAL A 68 34.97 0.62 -10.03
C VAL A 68 34.62 0.15 -8.63
N ALA A 69 35.58 -0.30 -7.82
CA ALA A 69 35.32 -0.68 -6.43
C ALA A 69 34.75 0.50 -5.61
N ALA A 70 35.31 1.71 -5.78
CA ALA A 70 34.80 2.92 -5.13
C ALA A 70 33.39 3.27 -5.61
N THR A 71 33.10 3.14 -6.90
CA THR A 71 31.78 3.39 -7.49
C THR A 71 30.75 2.38 -7.00
N VAL A 72 31.08 1.08 -6.99
CA VAL A 72 30.23 0.02 -6.42
C VAL A 72 29.98 0.29 -4.94
N ARG A 73 31.00 0.71 -4.19
CA ARG A 73 30.86 1.06 -2.78
C ARG A 73 29.97 2.28 -2.58
N ALA A 74 30.09 3.30 -3.43
CA ALA A 74 29.22 4.47 -3.42
C ALA A 74 27.76 4.09 -3.73
N ILE A 75 27.52 3.23 -4.72
CA ILE A 75 26.18 2.70 -5.03
C ILE A 75 25.63 1.90 -3.84
N GLN A 76 26.44 1.06 -3.18
CA GLN A 76 26.03 0.34 -1.97
C GLN A 76 25.69 1.27 -0.81
N LEU A 77 26.46 2.34 -0.62
CA LEU A 77 26.20 3.36 0.41
C LEU A 77 24.93 4.15 0.10
N LEU A 78 24.69 4.49 -1.17
CA LEU A 78 23.41 5.08 -1.63
C LEU A 78 22.26 4.08 -1.46
N GLY A 79 22.52 2.79 -1.66
CA GLY A 79 21.55 1.71 -1.46
C GLY A 79 21.03 1.64 -0.03
N ARG A 80 21.83 2.00 0.98
CA ARG A 80 21.38 2.08 2.39
C ARG A 80 20.32 3.16 2.64
N GLN A 81 20.19 4.13 1.74
CA GLN A 81 19.10 5.10 1.82
C GLN A 81 17.74 4.47 1.44
N PHE A 82 17.73 3.41 0.65
CA PHE A 82 16.50 2.78 0.13
C PHE A 82 16.25 1.39 0.72
N VAL A 83 17.30 0.69 1.14
CA VAL A 83 17.25 -0.65 1.73
C VAL A 83 17.61 -0.56 3.19
N LEU A 84 16.64 -0.85 4.06
CA LEU A 84 16.76 -0.74 5.52
C LEU A 84 17.82 -1.69 6.11
N GLY A 85 18.04 -2.85 5.47
CA GLY A 85 19.05 -3.83 5.83
C GLY A 85 19.23 -4.88 4.74
N GLN A 86 20.39 -5.52 4.67
CA GLN A 86 20.68 -6.57 3.67
C GLN A 86 19.99 -7.89 4.02
N SER A 87 19.62 -8.07 5.28
CA SER A 87 18.82 -9.17 5.79
C SER A 87 17.64 -8.65 6.62
N ILE A 88 16.63 -9.50 6.84
CA ILE A 88 15.51 -9.14 7.71
C ILE A 88 15.97 -8.83 9.14
N ALA A 89 16.99 -9.53 9.64
CA ALA A 89 17.54 -9.31 10.98
C ALA A 89 18.18 -7.91 11.12
N GLU A 90 18.96 -7.48 10.11
CA GLU A 90 19.51 -6.13 10.05
C GLU A 90 18.40 -5.09 9.97
N ALA A 91 17.41 -5.31 9.08
CA ALA A 91 16.29 -4.39 8.88
C ALA A 91 15.45 -4.23 10.16
N LEU A 92 15.22 -5.31 10.92
CA LEU A 92 14.56 -5.26 12.23
C LEU A 92 15.41 -4.52 13.28
N GLY A 93 16.73 -4.67 13.24
CA GLY A 93 17.66 -3.92 14.09
C GLY A 93 17.56 -2.41 13.85
N GLU A 94 17.59 -2.01 12.59
CA GLU A 94 17.45 -0.61 12.19
C GLU A 94 16.04 -0.05 12.49
N ALA A 95 14.99 -0.85 12.26
CA ALA A 95 13.62 -0.49 12.65
C ALA A 95 13.50 -0.22 14.16
N ARG A 96 14.14 -1.05 15.01
CA ARG A 96 14.20 -0.80 16.46
C ARG A 96 14.92 0.51 16.79
N SER A 97 16.04 0.80 16.13
CA SER A 97 16.78 2.05 16.30
C SER A 97 15.90 3.27 15.99
N GLN A 98 15.21 3.27 14.85
CA GLN A 98 14.33 4.37 14.45
C GLN A 98 13.13 4.54 15.40
N ARG A 99 12.59 3.45 15.96
CA ARG A 99 11.52 3.53 16.96
C ARG A 99 11.95 4.19 18.27
N GLN A 100 13.24 4.20 18.61
CA GLN A 100 13.70 4.96 19.79
C GLN A 100 13.44 6.46 19.63
N ALA A 101 13.56 6.99 18.41
CA ALA A 101 13.25 8.37 18.09
C ALA A 101 11.75 8.61 17.81
N GLN A 102 11.04 7.61 17.27
CA GLN A 102 9.61 7.69 16.92
C GLN A 102 8.86 6.41 17.34
N PRO A 103 8.41 6.29 18.61
CA PRO A 103 7.82 5.05 19.15
C PRO A 103 6.57 4.54 18.41
N GLN A 104 5.86 5.43 17.74
CA GLN A 104 4.66 5.14 16.95
C GLN A 104 4.96 4.52 15.57
N LEU A 105 6.23 4.47 15.15
CA LEU A 105 6.59 3.98 13.83
C LEU A 105 6.37 2.46 13.72
N ARG A 106 5.73 2.05 12.64
CA ARG A 106 5.54 0.65 12.24
C ARG A 106 6.13 0.46 10.86
N PHE A 107 6.61 -0.75 10.59
CA PHE A 107 7.30 -1.07 9.35
C PHE A 107 6.56 -2.18 8.62
N SER A 108 6.42 -2.02 7.30
CA SER A 108 6.07 -3.12 6.41
C SER A 108 7.32 -3.47 5.61
N PHE A 109 7.82 -4.69 5.76
CA PHE A 109 9.04 -5.14 5.08
C PHE A 109 8.70 -5.60 3.67
N ASP A 110 9.23 -4.91 2.67
CA ASP A 110 9.20 -5.34 1.27
C ASP A 110 10.44 -6.19 0.98
N MET A 111 10.21 -7.49 0.83
CA MET A 111 11.28 -8.39 0.40
C MET A 111 11.44 -8.21 -1.11
N LEU A 112 12.59 -7.69 -1.56
CA LEU A 112 12.93 -7.29 -2.94
C LEU A 112 12.86 -8.42 -4.01
N GLY A 113 12.21 -9.54 -3.73
CA GLY A 113 11.95 -10.60 -4.69
C GLY A 113 10.76 -10.28 -5.60
N GLU A 114 10.97 -10.39 -6.90
CA GLU A 114 9.95 -10.21 -7.95
C GLU A 114 10.31 -11.08 -9.16
N GLY A 115 9.29 -11.51 -9.92
CA GLY A 115 9.47 -12.09 -11.24
C GLY A 115 10.34 -13.34 -11.26
N ALA A 116 10.00 -14.36 -10.45
CA ALA A 116 10.71 -15.63 -10.45
C ALA A 116 10.85 -16.16 -11.89
N ARG A 117 12.05 -16.60 -12.27
CA ARG A 117 12.28 -17.14 -13.63
C ARG A 117 12.27 -18.65 -13.64
N THR A 118 12.52 -19.26 -12.48
CA THR A 118 12.54 -20.71 -12.31
C THR A 118 11.72 -21.14 -11.09
N ALA A 119 11.38 -22.44 -11.02
CA ALA A 119 10.79 -23.01 -9.82
C ALA A 119 11.72 -22.89 -8.60
N HIS A 120 13.04 -22.95 -8.83
CA HIS A 120 14.05 -22.74 -7.78
C HIS A 120 14.00 -21.32 -7.21
N ASP A 121 13.88 -20.30 -8.07
CA ASP A 121 13.71 -18.91 -7.62
C ASP A 121 12.46 -18.76 -6.76
N ALA A 122 11.34 -19.31 -7.22
CA ALA A 122 10.08 -19.24 -6.49
C ALA A 122 10.15 -19.91 -5.10
N GLN A 123 10.84 -21.05 -4.99
CA GLN A 123 11.08 -21.69 -3.71
C GLN A 123 12.03 -20.88 -2.81
N ARG A 124 13.06 -20.25 -3.38
CA ARG A 124 13.96 -19.36 -2.64
C ARG A 124 13.19 -18.18 -2.06
N TYR A 125 12.37 -17.49 -2.88
CA TYR A 125 11.54 -16.38 -2.41
C TYR A 125 10.52 -16.82 -1.36
N LEU A 126 9.86 -17.97 -1.55
CA LEU A 126 8.95 -18.53 -0.55
C LEU A 126 9.65 -18.74 0.81
N ARG A 127 10.86 -19.30 0.81
CA ARG A 127 11.65 -19.44 2.05
C ARG A 127 11.97 -18.07 2.66
N SER A 128 12.44 -17.11 1.85
CA SER A 128 12.72 -15.75 2.33
C SER A 128 11.50 -15.07 2.95
N TYR A 129 10.29 -15.25 2.40
CA TYR A 129 9.06 -14.74 2.99
C TYR A 129 8.73 -15.42 4.32
N ARG A 130 8.86 -16.75 4.41
CA ARG A 130 8.63 -17.48 5.67
C ARG A 130 9.60 -17.07 6.76
N ASP A 131 10.89 -16.98 6.44
CA ASP A 131 11.93 -16.55 7.38
C ASP A 131 11.66 -15.12 7.86
N ALA A 132 11.21 -14.24 6.96
CA ALA A 132 10.85 -12.87 7.31
C ALA A 132 9.61 -12.80 8.21
N ILE A 133 8.54 -13.55 7.90
CA ILE A 133 7.35 -13.63 8.75
C ILE A 133 7.72 -14.12 10.15
N ALA A 134 8.53 -15.18 10.25
CA ALA A 134 8.99 -15.71 11.53
C ALA A 134 9.81 -14.68 12.34
N ALA A 135 10.72 -13.95 11.67
CA ALA A 135 11.51 -12.91 12.31
C ALA A 135 10.67 -11.72 12.78
N ILE A 136 9.69 -11.29 11.99
CA ILE A 136 8.74 -10.23 12.37
C ILE A 136 7.89 -10.70 13.56
N ALA A 137 7.36 -11.93 13.51
CA ALA A 137 6.55 -12.53 14.56
C ALA A 137 7.26 -12.56 15.92
N ALA A 138 8.56 -12.84 15.94
CA ALA A 138 9.37 -12.82 17.16
C ALA A 138 9.45 -11.44 17.86
N THR A 139 9.08 -10.37 17.14
CA THR A 139 9.06 -8.99 17.67
C THR A 139 7.64 -8.42 17.79
N ALA A 140 6.62 -9.16 17.36
CA ALA A 140 5.23 -8.73 17.40
C ALA A 140 4.71 -8.69 18.84
N VAL A 141 3.83 -7.73 19.12
CA VAL A 141 3.18 -7.61 20.43
C VAL A 141 1.89 -8.42 20.38
N ALA A 142 1.85 -9.50 21.17
CA ALA A 142 0.70 -10.39 21.24
C ALA A 142 -0.59 -9.64 21.62
N GLY A 143 -1.64 -9.80 20.82
CA GLY A 143 -2.95 -9.19 21.05
C GLY A 143 -3.05 -7.70 20.73
N ALA A 144 -1.99 -7.05 20.22
CA ALA A 144 -2.05 -5.66 19.78
C ALA A 144 -2.83 -5.50 18.45
N GLY A 145 -2.98 -6.58 17.69
CA GLY A 145 -3.59 -6.57 16.36
C GLY A 145 -2.58 -6.23 15.26
N PRO A 146 -2.90 -6.63 14.01
CA PRO A 146 -2.00 -6.45 12.86
C PRO A 146 -1.81 -4.98 12.50
N GLU A 147 -2.75 -4.09 12.85
CA GLU A 147 -2.62 -2.64 12.65
C GLU A 147 -1.56 -2.00 13.56
N ALA A 148 -1.21 -2.66 14.67
CA ALA A 148 -0.25 -2.17 15.66
C ALA A 148 1.10 -2.90 15.61
N ASN A 149 1.22 -3.94 14.79
CA ASN A 149 2.45 -4.71 14.58
C ASN A 149 3.14 -4.29 13.28
N ASP A 150 4.39 -4.71 13.12
CA ASP A 150 5.02 -4.66 11.79
C ASP A 150 4.34 -5.66 10.85
N GLY A 151 4.48 -5.42 9.55
CA GLY A 151 3.93 -6.26 8.50
C GLY A 151 4.96 -6.65 7.45
N ILE A 152 4.51 -7.40 6.46
CA ILE A 152 5.29 -7.82 5.31
C ILE A 152 4.51 -7.55 4.02
N SER A 153 5.23 -7.24 2.94
CA SER A 153 4.69 -7.16 1.58
C SER A 153 5.24 -8.31 0.73
N ILE A 154 4.37 -8.96 -0.02
CA ILE A 154 4.73 -10.07 -0.90
C ILE A 154 4.32 -9.77 -2.35
N LYS A 155 5.07 -10.29 -3.32
CA LYS A 155 4.73 -10.20 -4.76
C LYS A 155 4.37 -11.58 -5.28
N LEU A 156 3.26 -11.70 -6.00
CA LEU A 156 2.77 -12.98 -6.50
C LEU A 156 3.70 -13.55 -7.58
N SER A 157 4.27 -12.68 -8.42
CA SER A 157 5.26 -13.09 -9.42
C SER A 157 6.54 -13.68 -8.82
N ALA A 158 6.89 -13.34 -7.57
CA ALA A 158 8.03 -13.94 -6.87
C ALA A 158 7.77 -15.39 -6.48
N LEU A 159 6.50 -15.79 -6.35
CA LEU A 159 6.10 -17.09 -5.83
C LEU A 159 5.76 -18.10 -6.92
N PHE A 160 5.72 -17.68 -8.19
CA PHE A 160 5.46 -18.57 -9.32
C PHE A 160 6.07 -18.03 -10.63
N PRO A 161 6.87 -18.84 -11.35
CA PRO A 161 7.63 -18.33 -12.50
C PRO A 161 6.78 -17.98 -13.73
N ARG A 162 5.52 -18.43 -13.76
CA ARG A 162 4.59 -18.18 -14.86
C ARG A 162 3.31 -17.55 -14.36
N TYR A 163 3.44 -16.55 -13.50
CA TYR A 163 2.32 -15.77 -13.00
C TYR A 163 1.76 -14.87 -14.13
N GLU A 164 0.86 -15.45 -14.92
CA GLU A 164 0.21 -14.86 -16.09
C GLU A 164 -1.15 -15.55 -16.31
N ASP A 165 -2.09 -14.84 -16.93
CA ASP A 165 -3.46 -15.33 -17.15
C ASP A 165 -3.51 -16.64 -17.96
N ALA A 166 -2.67 -16.77 -18.97
CA ALA A 166 -2.56 -17.99 -19.79
C ALA A 166 -2.16 -19.25 -18.99
N GLN A 167 -1.72 -19.11 -17.74
CA GLN A 167 -1.33 -20.20 -16.84
C GLN A 167 -2.25 -20.28 -15.60
N ARG A 168 -3.46 -19.70 -15.67
CA ARG A 168 -4.44 -19.64 -14.58
C ARG A 168 -4.63 -20.98 -13.85
N ALA A 169 -4.82 -22.09 -14.56
CA ALA A 169 -4.98 -23.41 -13.91
C ALA A 169 -3.79 -23.78 -13.01
N ARG A 170 -2.56 -23.50 -13.46
CA ARG A 170 -1.34 -23.75 -12.69
C ARG A 170 -1.13 -22.73 -11.59
N VAL A 171 -1.54 -21.49 -11.78
CA VAL A 171 -1.58 -20.48 -10.72
C VAL A 171 -2.41 -20.98 -9.54
N PHE A 172 -3.62 -21.50 -9.78
CA PHE A 172 -4.44 -22.06 -8.71
C PHE A 172 -3.89 -23.38 -8.13
N ALA A 173 -3.25 -24.22 -8.95
CA ALA A 173 -2.69 -25.49 -8.47
C ALA A 173 -1.34 -25.34 -7.73
N GLU A 174 -0.52 -24.37 -8.08
CA GLU A 174 0.87 -24.25 -7.62
C GLU A 174 1.16 -22.96 -6.83
N LEU A 175 0.66 -21.81 -7.28
CA LEU A 175 0.90 -20.51 -6.61
C LEU A 175 0.00 -20.35 -5.39
N LEU A 176 -1.31 -20.59 -5.54
CA LEU A 176 -2.28 -20.38 -4.46
C LEU A 176 -1.89 -21.14 -3.17
N PRO A 177 -1.53 -22.44 -3.18
CA PRO A 177 -1.14 -23.14 -1.96
C PRO A 177 0.07 -22.50 -1.24
N ARG A 178 1.00 -21.88 -1.99
CA ARG A 178 2.16 -21.19 -1.41
C ARG A 178 1.72 -19.91 -0.70
N VAL A 179 0.84 -19.14 -1.35
CA VAL A 179 0.26 -17.92 -0.78
C VAL A 179 -0.56 -18.25 0.47
N LEU A 180 -1.39 -19.29 0.43
CA LEU A 180 -2.17 -19.76 1.59
C LEU A 180 -1.28 -20.16 2.77
N GLY A 181 -0.12 -20.79 2.49
CA GLY A 181 0.87 -21.08 3.53
C GLY A 181 1.42 -19.82 4.21
N LEU A 182 1.77 -18.80 3.43
CA LEU A 182 2.24 -17.52 3.98
C LEU A 182 1.13 -16.78 4.76
N ILE A 183 -0.12 -16.90 4.30
CA ILE A 183 -1.29 -16.38 5.00
C ILE A 183 -1.48 -17.08 6.35
N ASP A 184 -1.39 -18.42 6.39
CA ASP A 184 -1.49 -19.18 7.63
C ASP A 184 -0.38 -18.77 8.62
N ASP A 185 0.85 -18.62 8.14
CA ASP A 185 2.00 -18.18 8.95
C ASP A 185 1.78 -16.76 9.51
N ALA A 186 1.31 -15.82 8.67
CA ALA A 186 1.06 -14.43 9.06
C ALA A 186 -0.14 -14.29 10.00
N ALA A 187 -1.21 -15.07 9.78
CA ALA A 187 -2.39 -15.08 10.64
C ALA A 187 -2.06 -15.63 12.04
N ALA A 188 -1.26 -16.69 12.12
CA ALA A 188 -0.78 -17.24 13.39
C ALA A 188 0.08 -16.24 14.17
N ALA A 189 0.83 -15.39 13.47
CA ALA A 189 1.66 -14.35 14.05
C ALA A 189 0.93 -13.02 14.35
N ASP A 190 -0.35 -12.88 13.94
CA ASP A 190 -1.14 -11.64 14.03
C ASP A 190 -0.42 -10.41 13.41
N VAL A 191 0.20 -10.62 12.25
CA VAL A 191 0.94 -9.59 11.49
C VAL A 191 0.18 -9.20 10.22
N ASN A 192 0.41 -7.99 9.72
CA ASN A 192 -0.11 -7.56 8.42
C ASN A 192 0.65 -8.26 7.28
N LEU A 193 -0.07 -8.90 6.36
CA LEU A 193 0.48 -9.42 5.11
C LEU A 193 -0.23 -8.72 3.95
N THR A 194 0.53 -7.94 3.18
CA THR A 194 0.04 -7.19 2.03
C THR A 194 0.49 -7.86 0.74
N VAL A 195 -0.43 -8.20 -0.15
CA VAL A 195 -0.12 -8.59 -1.53
C VAL A 195 0.10 -7.33 -2.37
N ASP A 196 1.32 -7.12 -2.87
CA ASP A 196 1.64 -5.99 -3.72
C ASP A 196 0.95 -6.10 -5.09
N ALA A 197 0.57 -4.96 -5.63
CA ALA A 197 0.04 -4.86 -6.99
C ALA A 197 1.18 -4.70 -7.99
N GLU A 198 1.13 -5.50 -9.05
CA GLU A 198 2.14 -5.60 -10.10
C GLU A 198 1.61 -4.98 -11.41
N GLU A 199 1.93 -5.54 -12.58
CA GLU A 199 1.45 -5.06 -13.87
C GLU A 199 -0.07 -5.19 -14.06
N SER A 200 -0.65 -4.34 -14.92
CA SER A 200 -2.10 -4.19 -15.07
C SER A 200 -2.82 -5.41 -15.64
N ASP A 201 -2.13 -6.26 -16.41
CA ASP A 201 -2.65 -7.51 -16.95
C ASP A 201 -2.79 -8.61 -15.90
N ARG A 202 -2.12 -8.47 -14.75
CA ARG A 202 -2.21 -9.39 -13.61
C ARG A 202 -3.31 -9.03 -12.63
N LEU A 203 -3.95 -7.85 -12.79
CA LEU A 203 -4.93 -7.34 -11.83
C LEU A 203 -6.10 -8.33 -11.63
N GLU A 204 -6.75 -8.77 -12.70
CA GLU A 204 -7.93 -9.64 -12.59
C GLU A 204 -7.56 -11.01 -12.00
N LEU A 205 -6.48 -11.63 -12.49
CA LEU A 205 -5.97 -12.89 -11.93
C LEU A 205 -5.62 -12.77 -10.44
N SER A 206 -5.05 -11.63 -10.02
CA SER A 206 -4.76 -11.37 -8.60
C SER A 206 -6.03 -11.28 -7.76
N LEU A 207 -7.09 -10.65 -8.28
CA LEU A 207 -8.37 -10.52 -7.56
C LEU A 207 -9.03 -11.89 -7.37
N GLU A 208 -8.95 -12.79 -8.36
CA GLU A 208 -9.44 -14.16 -8.20
C GLU A 208 -8.67 -14.95 -7.14
N LEU A 209 -7.33 -14.81 -7.10
CA LEU A 209 -6.50 -15.40 -6.05
C LEU A 209 -6.83 -14.83 -4.66
N ILE A 210 -7.09 -13.52 -4.59
CA ILE A 210 -7.48 -12.83 -3.36
C ILE A 210 -8.85 -13.31 -2.85
N ASP A 211 -9.82 -13.53 -3.75
CA ASP A 211 -11.13 -14.08 -3.38
C ASP A 211 -10.99 -15.52 -2.83
N ALA A 212 -10.19 -16.36 -3.49
CA ALA A 212 -9.89 -17.71 -2.99
C ALA A 212 -9.14 -17.69 -1.65
N ALA A 213 -8.18 -16.78 -1.48
CA ALA A 213 -7.47 -16.57 -0.22
C ALA A 213 -8.42 -16.09 0.89
N ALA A 214 -9.35 -15.19 0.58
CA ALA A 214 -10.36 -14.71 1.51
C ALA A 214 -11.27 -15.84 2.00
N ALA A 215 -11.69 -16.75 1.12
CA ALA A 215 -12.46 -17.94 1.51
C ALA A 215 -11.68 -18.82 2.50
N HIS A 216 -10.39 -19.05 2.26
CA HIS A 216 -9.51 -19.81 3.15
C HIS A 216 -9.35 -19.12 4.52
N ILE A 217 -9.15 -17.80 4.54
CA ILE A 217 -9.05 -17.01 5.77
C ILE A 217 -10.35 -17.06 6.56
N ALA A 218 -11.51 -16.88 5.91
CA ALA A 218 -12.80 -16.95 6.58
C ALA A 218 -13.04 -18.32 7.24
N ALA A 219 -12.57 -19.41 6.60
CA ALA A 219 -12.70 -20.75 7.14
C ALA A 219 -11.74 -21.05 8.31
N ARG A 220 -10.50 -20.54 8.28
CA ARG A 220 -9.44 -20.95 9.23
C ARG A 220 -9.05 -19.87 10.24
N HIS A 221 -9.09 -18.62 9.83
CA HIS A 221 -8.63 -17.46 10.61
C HIS A 221 -9.67 -16.32 10.62
N PRO A 222 -10.97 -16.56 10.92
CA PRO A 222 -12.04 -15.56 10.77
C PRO A 222 -11.89 -14.31 11.65
N ARG A 223 -11.01 -14.35 12.66
CA ARG A 223 -10.72 -13.20 13.54
C ARG A 223 -9.49 -12.40 13.12
N TRP A 224 -8.66 -12.93 12.22
CA TRP A 224 -7.47 -12.24 11.76
C TRP A 224 -7.86 -11.14 10.77
N ARG A 225 -7.32 -9.94 10.99
CA ARG A 225 -7.63 -8.73 10.19
C ARG A 225 -6.39 -8.19 9.47
N GLY A 226 -5.34 -9.01 9.36
CA GLY A 226 -4.04 -8.60 8.84
C GLY A 226 -3.88 -8.80 7.34
N PHE A 227 -4.81 -9.50 6.68
CA PHE A 227 -4.75 -9.69 5.24
C PHE A 227 -4.98 -8.39 4.51
N GLY A 228 -4.18 -8.15 3.48
CA GLY A 228 -4.23 -6.92 2.72
C GLY A 228 -3.72 -7.05 1.30
N LEU A 229 -3.94 -5.99 0.54
CA LEU A 229 -3.43 -5.84 -0.81
C LEU A 229 -3.17 -4.38 -1.15
N ALA A 230 -2.35 -4.14 -2.16
CA ALA A 230 -2.18 -2.82 -2.74
C ALA A 230 -3.12 -2.58 -3.94
N ILE A 231 -3.55 -1.33 -4.12
CA ILE A 231 -4.33 -0.87 -5.29
C ILE A 231 -3.61 0.33 -5.90
N GLN A 232 -3.46 0.33 -7.22
CA GLN A 232 -2.71 1.35 -7.96
C GLN A 232 -3.66 2.38 -8.59
N ALA A 233 -3.71 3.58 -8.01
CA ALA A 233 -4.60 4.67 -8.43
C ALA A 233 -4.32 5.22 -9.84
N TYR A 234 -3.16 4.93 -10.44
CA TYR A 234 -2.85 5.34 -11.80
C TYR A 234 -3.59 4.53 -12.88
N GLN A 235 -4.25 3.41 -12.51
CA GLN A 235 -5.01 2.59 -13.45
C GLN A 235 -6.39 3.21 -13.65
N THR A 236 -6.93 3.09 -14.85
CA THR A 236 -8.28 3.60 -15.17
C THR A 236 -9.39 2.81 -14.47
N ARG A 237 -9.08 1.61 -13.96
CA ARG A 237 -10.00 0.70 -13.22
C ARG A 237 -9.86 0.79 -11.69
N ALA A 238 -9.12 1.78 -11.17
CA ALA A 238 -8.69 1.77 -9.77
C ALA A 238 -9.85 1.92 -8.77
N GLU A 239 -10.85 2.76 -9.08
CA GLU A 239 -12.01 2.96 -8.20
C GLU A 239 -12.91 1.72 -8.21
N GLU A 240 -13.14 1.09 -9.36
CA GLU A 240 -13.84 -0.18 -9.47
C GLU A 240 -13.13 -1.29 -8.68
N CYS A 241 -11.80 -1.33 -8.73
CA CYS A 241 -11.00 -2.26 -7.94
C CYS A 241 -11.21 -2.07 -6.43
N VAL A 242 -11.28 -0.82 -5.94
CA VAL A 242 -11.60 -0.54 -4.53
C VAL A 242 -12.97 -1.13 -4.15
N HIS A 243 -13.98 -0.92 -4.98
CA HIS A 243 -15.32 -1.45 -4.72
C HIS A 243 -15.37 -2.97 -4.77
N GLU A 244 -14.66 -3.60 -5.70
CA GLU A 244 -14.59 -5.05 -5.81
C GLU A 244 -13.89 -5.68 -4.61
N VAL A 245 -12.80 -5.10 -4.15
CA VAL A 245 -12.09 -5.53 -2.94
C VAL A 245 -13.00 -5.42 -1.71
N ALA A 246 -13.77 -4.33 -1.58
CA ALA A 246 -14.75 -4.17 -0.52
C ALA A 246 -15.89 -5.21 -0.61
N ARG A 247 -16.31 -5.56 -1.84
CA ARG A 247 -17.30 -6.62 -2.09
C ARG A 247 -16.79 -7.98 -1.63
N ILE A 248 -15.55 -8.34 -1.98
CA ILE A 248 -14.90 -9.60 -1.55
C ILE A 248 -14.80 -9.64 -0.02
N ALA A 249 -14.32 -8.57 0.62
CA ALA A 249 -14.21 -8.50 2.08
C ALA A 249 -15.57 -8.72 2.76
N ARG A 250 -16.63 -8.06 2.29
CA ARG A 250 -18.00 -8.24 2.81
C ARG A 250 -18.54 -9.64 2.58
N HIS A 251 -18.31 -10.20 1.39
CA HIS A 251 -18.80 -11.53 1.04
C HIS A 251 -18.28 -12.59 2.02
N HIS A 252 -17.02 -12.49 2.40
CA HIS A 252 -16.37 -13.42 3.34
C HIS A 252 -16.46 -12.99 4.81
N GLY A 253 -17.10 -11.86 5.12
CA GLY A 253 -17.19 -11.34 6.49
C GLY A 253 -15.84 -10.95 7.09
N LEU A 254 -14.89 -10.53 6.25
CA LEU A 254 -13.53 -10.18 6.63
C LEU A 254 -13.32 -8.67 6.63
N ARG A 255 -12.22 -8.26 7.26
CA ARG A 255 -11.70 -6.89 7.17
C ARG A 255 -10.32 -6.91 6.52
N PHE A 256 -10.13 -6.16 5.45
CA PHE A 256 -8.85 -6.08 4.72
C PHE A 256 -8.09 -4.80 5.04
N MET A 257 -6.76 -4.90 5.12
CA MET A 257 -5.86 -3.76 5.16
C MET A 257 -5.50 -3.38 3.72
N VAL A 258 -5.99 -2.26 3.21
CA VAL A 258 -5.86 -1.93 1.78
C VAL A 258 -4.92 -0.75 1.59
N ARG A 259 -3.80 -1.01 0.92
CA ARG A 259 -2.77 -0.03 0.60
C ARG A 259 -3.07 0.69 -0.71
N LEU A 260 -3.38 1.97 -0.65
CA LEU A 260 -3.53 2.80 -1.85
C LEU A 260 -2.18 3.42 -2.24
N VAL A 261 -1.68 3.06 -3.41
CA VAL A 261 -0.49 3.64 -4.05
C VAL A 261 -0.88 4.36 -5.33
N LYS A 262 0.04 5.14 -5.90
CA LYS A 262 -0.15 5.65 -7.27
C LYS A 262 0.05 4.53 -8.29
N GLY A 263 1.25 3.95 -8.31
CA GLY A 263 1.65 2.90 -9.26
C GLY A 263 3.14 3.02 -9.56
N ALA A 264 3.78 1.90 -9.92
CA ALA A 264 5.23 1.81 -10.10
C ALA A 264 5.65 1.39 -11.52
N TYR A 265 4.71 0.96 -12.37
CA TYR A 265 5.02 0.34 -13.67
C TYR A 265 4.64 1.24 -14.87
N TRP A 266 4.45 2.55 -14.67
CA TRP A 266 3.78 3.43 -15.64
C TRP A 266 4.40 3.37 -17.04
N ASP A 267 5.72 3.58 -17.16
CA ASP A 267 6.43 3.52 -18.45
C ASP A 267 6.32 2.14 -19.11
N GLY A 268 6.32 1.07 -18.30
CA GLY A 268 6.13 -0.30 -18.76
C GLY A 268 4.74 -0.54 -19.34
N GLU A 269 3.70 -0.01 -18.68
CA GLU A 269 2.32 -0.09 -19.17
C GLU A 269 2.12 0.69 -20.48
N ILE A 270 2.73 1.88 -20.60
CA ILE A 270 2.70 2.66 -21.84
C ILE A 270 3.37 1.89 -22.98
N LYS A 271 4.59 1.41 -22.75
CA LYS A 271 5.36 0.64 -23.74
C LYS A 271 4.59 -0.60 -24.18
N ARG A 272 4.11 -1.39 -23.23
CA ARG A 272 3.41 -2.66 -23.49
C ARG A 272 2.13 -2.46 -24.30
N ALA A 273 1.33 -1.44 -23.96
CA ALA A 273 0.10 -1.14 -24.70
C ALA A 273 0.40 -0.79 -26.18
N GLN A 274 1.50 -0.07 -26.43
CA GLN A 274 1.95 0.26 -27.79
C GLN A 274 2.47 -0.96 -28.54
N GLU A 275 3.35 -1.76 -27.92
CA GLU A 275 3.92 -2.97 -28.53
C GLU A 275 2.84 -3.99 -28.92
N LEU A 276 1.80 -4.12 -28.10
CA LEU A 276 0.67 -5.02 -28.36
C LEU A 276 -0.41 -4.41 -29.27
N GLY A 277 -0.31 -3.14 -29.64
CA GLY A 277 -1.32 -2.45 -30.44
C GLY A 277 -2.69 -2.39 -29.76
N LEU A 278 -2.75 -2.23 -28.44
CA LEU A 278 -4.01 -2.17 -27.69
C LEU A 278 -4.79 -0.89 -28.01
N ALA A 279 -6.11 -0.95 -27.88
CA ALA A 279 -7.00 0.17 -28.18
C ALA A 279 -6.84 1.37 -27.21
N ALA A 280 -6.32 1.14 -26.00
CA ALA A 280 -6.13 2.17 -24.98
C ALA A 280 -5.03 1.78 -23.97
N TYR A 281 -4.54 2.78 -23.24
CA TYR A 281 -3.64 2.57 -22.11
C TYR A 281 -4.44 2.14 -20.86
N PRO A 282 -3.96 1.15 -20.09
CA PRO A 282 -4.60 0.75 -18.83
C PRO A 282 -4.35 1.75 -17.69
N VAL A 283 -3.50 2.75 -17.93
CA VAL A 283 -3.10 3.78 -16.97
C VAL A 283 -3.37 5.18 -17.52
N PHE A 284 -3.57 6.15 -16.63
CA PHE A 284 -3.67 7.56 -17.02
C PHE A 284 -2.35 8.06 -17.60
N THR A 285 -2.40 8.84 -18.68
CA THR A 285 -1.22 9.37 -19.38
C THR A 285 -0.72 10.70 -18.84
N HIS A 286 -1.53 11.39 -18.03
CA HIS A 286 -1.14 12.62 -17.34
C HIS A 286 -1.11 12.43 -15.82
N LYS A 287 -0.03 12.87 -15.18
CA LYS A 287 0.19 12.69 -13.74
C LYS A 287 -0.93 13.28 -12.87
N HIS A 288 -1.55 14.39 -13.28
CA HIS A 288 -2.62 15.01 -12.49
C HIS A 288 -3.92 14.18 -12.50
N HIS A 289 -4.17 13.39 -13.56
CA HIS A 289 -5.28 12.42 -13.55
C HIS A 289 -5.04 11.32 -12.51
N THR A 290 -3.81 10.82 -12.38
CA THR A 290 -3.44 9.90 -11.29
C THR A 290 -3.63 10.52 -9.91
N ASP A 291 -3.32 11.82 -9.73
CA ASP A 291 -3.58 12.51 -8.44
C ASP A 291 -5.08 12.58 -8.13
N ILE A 292 -5.92 12.89 -9.13
CA ILE A 292 -7.38 12.96 -8.97
C ILE A 292 -7.94 11.56 -8.66
N SER A 293 -7.55 10.55 -9.43
CA SER A 293 -7.93 9.15 -9.21
C SER A 293 -7.51 8.67 -7.81
N TYR A 294 -6.32 9.03 -7.34
CA TYR A 294 -5.88 8.70 -5.99
C TYR A 294 -6.83 9.27 -4.93
N LEU A 295 -7.25 10.54 -5.06
CA LEU A 295 -8.18 11.14 -4.11
C LEU A 295 -9.59 10.53 -4.20
N ALA A 296 -10.06 10.17 -5.39
CA ALA A 296 -11.32 9.45 -5.59
C ALA A 296 -11.29 8.06 -4.92
N CYS A 297 -10.25 7.27 -5.19
CA CYS A 297 -10.02 5.97 -4.56
C CYS A 297 -9.87 6.11 -3.04
N ALA A 298 -9.18 7.14 -2.55
CA ALA A 298 -9.03 7.37 -1.12
C ALA A 298 -10.37 7.67 -0.45
N LYS A 299 -11.22 8.48 -1.09
CA LYS A 299 -12.59 8.70 -0.65
C LYS A 299 -13.37 7.39 -0.60
N ALA A 300 -13.30 6.57 -1.65
CA ALA A 300 -13.99 5.28 -1.71
C ALA A 300 -13.53 4.31 -0.60
N LEU A 301 -12.23 4.21 -0.34
CA LEU A 301 -11.69 3.40 0.76
C LEU A 301 -12.18 3.88 2.13
N LEU A 302 -12.23 5.20 2.36
CA LEU A 302 -12.77 5.76 3.59
C LEU A 302 -14.27 5.51 3.75
N ASP A 303 -15.03 5.46 2.64
CA ASP A 303 -16.46 5.14 2.63
C ASP A 303 -16.72 3.62 2.86
N HIS A 304 -15.71 2.76 2.68
CA HIS A 304 -15.73 1.31 2.95
C HIS A 304 -15.08 0.91 4.29
N ALA A 305 -14.97 1.85 5.24
CA ALA A 305 -14.31 1.64 6.53
C ALA A 305 -14.88 0.50 7.40
N ASP A 306 -16.11 0.05 7.11
CA ASP A 306 -16.76 -1.09 7.76
C ASP A 306 -16.02 -2.40 7.52
N VAL A 307 -15.38 -2.55 6.35
CA VAL A 307 -14.68 -3.77 5.94
C VAL A 307 -13.25 -3.53 5.45
N ILE A 308 -12.83 -2.27 5.36
CA ILE A 308 -11.48 -1.91 4.96
C ILE A 308 -10.81 -1.07 6.05
N TYR A 309 -9.56 -1.38 6.36
CA TYR A 309 -8.63 -0.51 7.05
C TYR A 309 -7.75 0.18 5.99
N PRO A 310 -7.96 1.48 5.69
CA PRO A 310 -7.23 2.17 4.63
C PRO A 310 -5.79 2.49 5.02
N GLN A 311 -4.84 2.20 4.13
CA GLN A 311 -3.44 2.53 4.27
C GLN A 311 -3.01 3.40 3.08
N PHE A 312 -2.72 4.68 3.30
CA PHE A 312 -2.43 5.60 2.21
C PHE A 312 -0.93 5.79 2.01
N ALA A 313 -0.39 5.15 0.98
CA ALA A 313 1.03 5.21 0.64
C ALA A 313 1.33 6.37 -0.33
N THR A 314 1.93 7.44 0.17
CA THR A 314 2.28 8.63 -0.64
C THR A 314 3.30 9.54 0.05
N HIS A 315 4.15 10.21 -0.73
CA HIS A 315 5.06 11.27 -0.26
C HIS A 315 4.61 12.67 -0.68
N ASN A 316 3.45 12.81 -1.35
CA ASN A 316 2.92 14.09 -1.78
C ASN A 316 2.17 14.78 -0.63
N ALA A 317 2.71 15.90 -0.15
CA ALA A 317 2.14 16.64 0.99
C ALA A 317 0.71 17.13 0.75
N GLY A 318 0.37 17.55 -0.48
CA GLY A 318 -0.99 17.96 -0.84
C GLY A 318 -1.99 16.81 -0.78
N THR A 319 -1.59 15.64 -1.30
CA THR A 319 -2.38 14.40 -1.19
C THR A 319 -2.58 13.99 0.28
N VAL A 320 -1.51 14.02 1.10
CA VAL A 320 -1.61 13.71 2.53
C VAL A 320 -2.58 14.66 3.24
N ALA A 321 -2.46 15.97 3.01
CA ALA A 321 -3.35 16.96 3.63
C ALA A 321 -4.83 16.73 3.25
N ALA A 322 -5.10 16.41 1.98
CA ALA A 322 -6.46 16.10 1.52
C ALA A 322 -7.02 14.85 2.20
N ILE A 323 -6.23 13.77 2.33
CA ILE A 323 -6.64 12.53 3.00
C ILE A 323 -6.95 12.77 4.46
N VAL A 324 -6.07 13.46 5.20
CA VAL A 324 -6.28 13.77 6.62
C VAL A 324 -7.58 14.55 6.80
N GLN A 325 -7.87 15.52 5.92
CA GLN A 325 -9.14 16.26 5.93
C GLN A 325 -10.34 15.34 5.64
N MET A 326 -10.28 14.51 4.60
CA MET A 326 -11.35 13.59 4.22
C MET A 326 -11.67 12.57 5.31
N ALA A 327 -10.64 12.03 5.96
CA ALA A 327 -10.76 11.04 7.03
C ALA A 327 -11.29 11.68 8.32
N ARG A 328 -10.82 12.90 8.67
CA ARG A 328 -11.31 13.65 9.84
C ARG A 328 -12.81 13.93 9.76
N VAL A 329 -13.32 14.26 8.58
CA VAL A 329 -14.76 14.50 8.36
C VAL A 329 -15.58 13.24 8.61
N ARG A 330 -15.02 12.05 8.34
CA ARG A 330 -15.70 10.76 8.49
C ARG A 330 -15.48 10.10 9.85
N GLY A 331 -14.43 10.47 10.57
CA GLY A 331 -14.00 9.76 11.78
C GLY A 331 -13.44 8.36 11.50
N THR A 332 -13.03 8.07 10.26
CA THR A 332 -12.50 6.76 9.85
C THR A 332 -11.05 6.61 10.30
N PRO A 333 -10.68 5.52 11.02
CA PRO A 333 -9.30 5.17 11.29
C PRO A 333 -8.56 4.79 10.00
N PHE A 334 -7.31 5.21 9.89
CA PHE A 334 -6.44 4.92 8.74
C PHE A 334 -4.97 5.04 9.17
N GLU A 335 -4.07 4.61 8.31
CA GLU A 335 -2.65 4.93 8.42
C GLU A 335 -2.09 5.58 7.15
N LEU A 336 -1.00 6.31 7.32
CA LEU A 336 -0.21 6.84 6.22
C LEU A 336 1.06 5.99 6.09
N GLN A 337 1.49 5.72 4.87
CA GLN A 337 2.69 4.91 4.60
C GLN A 337 3.67 5.64 3.68
N ARG A 338 4.95 5.46 3.97
CA ARG A 338 6.07 5.99 3.18
C ARG A 338 7.11 4.90 2.97
N LEU A 339 7.90 5.04 1.92
CA LEU A 339 9.13 4.27 1.76
C LEU A 339 10.21 4.79 2.71
N HIS A 340 11.07 3.90 3.16
CA HIS A 340 12.27 4.28 3.90
C HIS A 340 13.14 5.21 3.04
N GLY A 341 13.81 6.19 3.68
CA GLY A 341 14.60 7.21 2.99
C GLY A 341 13.83 8.24 2.18
N MET A 342 12.49 8.16 2.12
CA MET A 342 11.64 9.09 1.40
C MET A 342 10.52 9.64 2.29
N GLY A 343 10.16 10.91 2.09
CA GLY A 343 8.99 11.52 2.75
C GLY A 343 9.10 11.78 4.27
N GLU A 344 10.26 11.53 4.89
CA GLU A 344 10.44 11.67 6.35
C GLU A 344 10.04 13.03 6.90
N GLY A 345 10.44 14.11 6.21
CA GLY A 345 10.08 15.46 6.61
C GLY A 345 8.58 15.68 6.64
N VAL A 346 7.86 15.23 5.61
CA VAL A 346 6.39 15.38 5.52
C VAL A 346 5.70 14.63 6.66
N TYR A 347 6.09 13.37 6.90
CA TYR A 347 5.47 12.52 7.92
C TYR A 347 5.77 12.97 9.35
N ARG A 348 6.99 13.47 9.58
CA ARG A 348 7.37 14.08 10.86
C ARG A 348 6.50 15.31 11.16
N GLU A 349 6.21 16.15 10.17
CA GLU A 349 5.29 17.28 10.40
C GLU A 349 3.85 16.81 10.60
N VAL A 350 3.34 15.89 9.78
CA VAL A 350 1.96 15.39 9.89
C VAL A 350 1.66 14.73 11.23
N SER A 351 2.63 13.99 11.80
CA SER A 351 2.51 13.35 13.12
C SER A 351 2.44 14.33 14.29
N ARG A 352 2.83 15.60 14.10
CA ARG A 352 2.65 16.67 15.12
C ARG A 352 1.22 17.20 15.18
N TYR A 353 0.52 17.18 14.04
CA TYR A 353 -0.81 17.79 13.90
C TYR A 353 -1.96 16.78 13.95
N THR A 354 -1.66 15.51 13.67
CA THR A 354 -2.64 14.43 13.79
C THR A 354 -2.48 13.86 15.19
N PRO A 355 -3.43 14.10 16.13
CA PRO A 355 -3.38 13.38 17.39
C PRO A 355 -3.37 11.88 17.09
N PRO A 356 -2.62 11.05 17.84
CA PRO A 356 -2.70 9.61 17.68
C PRO A 356 -4.16 9.22 17.74
N ALA A 357 -4.59 8.33 16.83
CA ALA A 357 -5.92 7.77 16.88
C ALA A 357 -6.21 7.38 18.34
N PRO A 358 -7.34 7.80 18.92
CA PRO A 358 -7.64 7.41 20.29
C PRO A 358 -7.51 5.89 20.37
N PRO A 359 -6.89 5.33 21.43
CA PRO A 359 -6.88 3.89 21.61
C PRO A 359 -8.31 3.43 21.46
N ALA A 360 -8.54 2.44 20.58
CA ALA A 360 -9.86 1.85 20.42
C ALA A 360 -10.34 1.51 21.83
N GLN A 361 -11.30 2.28 22.34
CA GLN A 361 -11.91 1.96 23.63
C GLN A 361 -12.56 0.61 23.41
N ALA A 362 -11.98 -0.43 24.02
CA ALA A 362 -12.71 -1.62 24.34
C ALA A 362 -14.00 -1.13 25.00
N GLY A 363 -15.14 -1.41 24.35
CA GLY A 363 -16.43 -1.02 24.85
C GLY A 363 -16.49 -1.35 26.34
N ALA A 364 -16.80 -0.34 27.14
CA ALA A 364 -16.94 -0.48 28.58
C ALA A 364 -17.89 -1.64 28.87
N CYS A 365 -17.35 -2.77 29.34
CA CYS A 365 -18.13 -3.74 30.08
C CYS A 365 -18.61 -3.02 31.34
N ARG A 366 -19.85 -2.53 31.31
CA ARG A 366 -20.58 -2.16 32.52
C ARG A 366 -20.79 -3.45 33.30
N CYS A 367 -19.92 -3.72 34.25
CA CYS A 367 -20.14 -4.72 35.28
C CYS A 367 -20.72 -3.97 36.49
N ALA A 368 -22.05 -3.98 36.63
CA ALA A 368 -22.67 -3.67 37.91
C ALA A 368 -22.49 -4.89 38.81
N SER A 369 -21.79 -4.69 39.91
CA SER A 369 -21.80 -5.57 41.08
C SER A 369 -23.26 -5.79 41.54
N THR A 370 -23.64 -6.96 42.03
CA THR A 370 -23.43 -7.31 43.44
C THR A 370 -23.37 -8.82 43.69
N ARG A 371 -22.42 -9.20 44.55
CA ARG A 371 -22.30 -10.52 45.19
C ARG A 371 -23.41 -10.77 46.21
N ARG A 372 -23.67 -12.08 46.41
CA ARG A 372 -24.02 -12.87 47.62
C ARG A 372 -25.24 -13.74 47.29
N SER A 373 -25.35 -15.01 47.65
CA SER A 373 -24.47 -16.00 48.28
C SER A 373 -25.27 -17.32 48.32
N ALA A 374 -24.54 -18.43 48.41
CA ALA A 374 -24.93 -19.70 49.04
C ALA A 374 -25.81 -20.73 48.28
N SER A 375 -25.15 -21.88 48.11
CA SER A 375 -25.56 -23.25 48.48
C SER A 375 -26.58 -24.04 47.64
N THR A 376 -26.11 -25.24 47.25
CA THR A 376 -26.82 -26.54 47.14
C THR A 376 -27.95 -26.63 46.12
N ALA A 377 -28.23 -27.70 45.40
CA ALA A 377 -27.64 -28.99 45.08
C ALA A 377 -28.66 -29.61 44.08
N THR A 378 -28.27 -30.72 43.44
CA THR A 378 -29.17 -31.78 42.92
C THR A 378 -29.80 -31.65 41.52
N CYS A 379 -29.45 -32.67 40.72
CA CYS A 379 -30.28 -33.49 39.83
C CYS A 379 -30.89 -32.94 38.52
N TRP A 380 -30.39 -33.51 37.41
CA TRP A 380 -31.18 -33.95 36.23
C TRP A 380 -32.25 -34.99 36.65
N PRO A 381 -33.27 -35.37 35.83
CA PRO A 381 -33.43 -35.24 34.36
C PRO A 381 -34.81 -34.61 33.97
N THR A 382 -35.20 -34.40 32.71
CA THR A 382 -35.82 -35.40 31.82
C THR A 382 -36.22 -34.74 30.49
N TRP A 383 -36.20 -35.54 29.42
CA TRP A 383 -36.73 -35.29 28.08
C TRP A 383 -38.24 -34.97 28.06
N CYS A 384 -38.68 -34.17 27.09
CA CYS A 384 -39.88 -34.50 26.28
C CYS A 384 -39.96 -33.65 25.00
N ALA A 385 -40.32 -34.32 23.91
CA ALA A 385 -40.51 -33.78 22.57
C ALA A 385 -42.01 -33.69 22.20
N ALA A 386 -42.28 -32.88 21.17
CA ALA A 386 -43.38 -32.95 20.19
C ALA A 386 -44.79 -32.39 20.50
N CYS A 387 -45.21 -31.41 19.68
CA CYS A 387 -46.42 -31.37 18.81
C CYS A 387 -46.57 -29.94 18.24
N TRP A 388 -46.40 -29.63 16.94
CA TRP A 388 -47.25 -29.83 15.74
C TRP A 388 -48.64 -29.16 15.71
N ARG A 389 -48.94 -28.58 14.52
CA ARG A 389 -50.20 -28.00 13.96
C ARG A 389 -50.31 -26.47 14.09
N THR A 390 -50.69 -25.65 13.08
CA THR A 390 -51.28 -25.86 11.73
C THR A 390 -51.29 -24.50 11.00
N ALA A 391 -51.04 -24.47 9.68
CA ALA A 391 -51.48 -23.43 8.74
C ALA A 391 -52.98 -23.67 8.35
N PRO A 392 -53.75 -22.83 7.59
CA PRO A 392 -53.36 -22.26 6.28
C PRO A 392 -54.06 -20.96 5.76
N THR A 393 -53.49 -20.37 4.67
CA THR A 393 -54.14 -19.68 3.50
C THR A 393 -54.99 -18.40 3.71
N ARG A 394 -55.11 -17.41 2.81
CA ARG A 394 -55.29 -17.40 1.32
C ARG A 394 -55.13 -15.97 0.74
N ARG A 395 -55.14 -15.90 -0.60
CA ARG A 395 -54.73 -14.84 -1.56
C ARG A 395 -55.72 -13.66 -1.81
N SER A 396 -55.13 -12.61 -2.41
CA SER A 396 -55.56 -11.75 -3.55
C SER A 396 -56.69 -10.71 -3.42
N CYS A 397 -56.39 -9.46 -3.82
CA CYS A 397 -57.04 -8.67 -4.90
C CYS A 397 -56.55 -7.20 -4.84
N THR A 398 -55.78 -6.74 -5.85
CA THR A 398 -56.16 -5.84 -6.98
C THR A 398 -56.25 -4.34 -6.68
N SER A 399 -55.71 -3.58 -7.64
CA SER A 399 -56.05 -2.21 -8.09
C SER A 399 -55.18 -1.02 -7.64
N TRP A 400 -54.56 -0.43 -8.66
CA TRP A 400 -54.09 0.97 -8.76
C TRP A 400 -55.27 1.95 -8.71
N PRO A 401 -55.06 3.25 -8.38
CA PRO A 401 -54.85 4.23 -9.46
C PRO A 401 -53.83 5.36 -9.20
N THR A 402 -53.26 5.75 -10.35
CA THR A 402 -52.66 7.00 -10.83
C THR A 402 -52.86 8.35 -10.11
N ARG A 403 -51.75 9.12 -10.10
CA ARG A 403 -51.56 10.58 -10.35
C ARG A 403 -52.63 11.58 -9.85
N ARG A 404 -52.18 12.57 -9.06
CA ARG A 404 -52.24 14.00 -9.44
C ARG A 404 -51.41 14.91 -8.51
N SER A 405 -50.75 15.86 -9.16
CA SER A 405 -50.13 17.08 -8.63
C SER A 405 -51.15 18.04 -8.01
N MET A 406 -50.78 18.77 -6.96
CA MET A 406 -50.99 20.22 -6.88
C MET A 406 -50.30 20.86 -5.67
N SER A 407 -50.05 22.15 -5.83
CA SER A 407 -49.14 23.04 -5.12
C SER A 407 -49.78 23.81 -3.95
N THR A 408 -48.89 24.45 -3.17
CA THR A 408 -49.00 25.77 -2.51
C THR A 408 -50.00 26.05 -1.37
N ARG A 409 -49.46 26.30 -0.17
CA ARG A 409 -49.53 27.54 0.68
C ARG A 409 -49.17 27.16 2.14
N CYS A 410 -48.09 27.68 2.74
CA CYS A 410 -47.86 29.02 3.30
C CYS A 410 -48.81 29.41 4.44
N SER A 411 -48.31 29.40 5.69
CA SER A 411 -48.74 30.34 6.72
C SER A 411 -47.60 30.67 7.70
N ARG A 412 -47.31 31.97 7.79
CA ARG A 412 -46.37 32.68 8.69
C ARG A 412 -46.93 32.80 10.12
N ARG A 413 -46.04 33.00 11.10
CA ARG A 413 -46.12 34.01 12.20
C ARG A 413 -44.76 34.10 12.93
N ARG A 414 -43.95 35.14 12.65
CA ARG A 414 -43.65 36.40 13.43
C ARG A 414 -42.80 36.14 14.71
N CYS A 415 -41.50 36.49 14.76
CA CYS A 415 -40.85 37.81 15.02
C CYS A 415 -41.16 38.37 16.43
N ARG A 416 -40.22 38.68 17.35
CA ARG A 416 -39.06 39.64 17.38
C ARG A 416 -38.45 39.59 18.83
N PRO A 417 -37.42 40.40 19.27
CA PRO A 417 -36.49 41.31 18.58
C PRO A 417 -34.98 41.17 19.00
N ARG A 418 -34.11 41.93 18.32
CA ARG A 418 -32.69 42.25 18.63
C ARG A 418 -32.57 43.50 19.53
N PRO A 419 -31.43 43.71 20.21
CA PRO A 419 -30.38 44.67 19.76
C PRO A 419 -28.95 44.07 19.98
N SER A 420 -27.78 44.59 19.59
CA SER A 420 -27.27 45.84 19.00
C SER A 420 -25.95 45.55 18.23
N ARG A 421 -25.48 46.52 17.44
CA ARG A 421 -24.22 46.50 16.66
C ARG A 421 -23.03 46.93 17.52
N ALA A 422 -21.91 46.19 17.49
CA ALA A 422 -20.53 46.69 17.54
C ALA A 422 -19.54 45.54 17.26
N SER A 423 -18.41 45.83 16.60
CA SER A 423 -17.26 44.94 16.33
C SER A 423 -17.33 43.96 15.14
N ARG A 424 -17.50 44.45 13.90
CA ARG A 424 -16.95 43.76 12.70
C ARG A 424 -16.39 44.75 11.70
N ARG A 425 -15.22 45.30 12.01
CA ARG A 425 -14.26 45.87 11.06
C ARG A 425 -12.85 45.62 11.61
N ARG A 426 -12.31 44.43 11.33
CA ARG A 426 -10.89 44.01 11.37
C ARG A 426 -10.89 42.48 11.22
N CYS A 427 -10.96 42.00 9.98
CA CYS A 427 -10.55 40.63 9.61
C CYS A 427 -10.59 40.39 8.09
N CYS A 428 -11.17 41.30 7.30
CA CYS A 428 -11.06 41.29 5.83
C CYS A 428 -10.00 42.29 5.36
N SER A 429 -8.72 42.00 5.62
CA SER A 429 -7.60 42.67 4.91
C SER A 429 -6.32 41.84 4.80
N THR A 430 -6.26 40.63 5.38
CA THR A 430 -5.05 39.79 5.34
C THR A 430 -5.15 38.60 4.39
N ALA A 431 -6.34 38.29 3.86
CA ALA A 431 -6.56 37.15 2.96
C ALA A 431 -6.40 37.48 1.45
N ALA A 432 -6.16 38.74 1.09
CA ALA A 432 -6.07 39.18 -0.31
C ALA A 432 -4.64 39.57 -0.76
N ARG A 433 -3.59 39.26 0.02
CA ARG A 433 -2.19 39.59 -0.32
C ARG A 433 -1.25 38.38 -0.47
N VAL A 434 -1.75 37.16 -0.41
CA VAL A 434 -0.93 35.94 -0.61
C VAL A 434 -1.21 35.24 -1.96
N ALA A 435 -2.22 35.68 -2.71
CA ALA A 435 -2.64 35.05 -3.96
C ALA A 435 -2.02 35.64 -5.25
N THR A 436 -0.99 36.49 -5.17
CA THR A 436 -0.45 37.19 -6.36
C THR A 436 1.08 37.16 -6.49
N ARG A 437 1.74 36.09 -6.03
CA ARG A 437 3.21 35.98 -6.17
C ARG A 437 3.77 34.62 -6.54
N TRP A 438 2.98 33.77 -7.21
CA TRP A 438 3.42 32.49 -7.80
C TRP A 438 2.85 32.32 -9.21
N ALA A 439 3.05 33.36 -10.03
CA ALA A 439 2.80 33.33 -11.47
C ALA A 439 3.85 34.21 -12.16
N SER A 440 5.12 33.81 -12.08
CA SER A 440 6.23 34.23 -12.96
C SER A 440 7.57 33.77 -12.36
N THR A 441 8.00 32.56 -12.74
CA THR A 441 9.39 32.10 -12.97
C THR A 441 9.37 30.60 -13.15
#